data_AF-A0A2T3NHM6-F1
#
_entry.id   AF-A0A2T3NHM6-F1
#
_cell.length_a   1.000
_cell.length_b   1.000
_cell.length_c   1.000
_cell.angle_alpha   90.00
_cell.angle_beta   90.00
_cell.angle_gamma   90.00
#
_symmetry.space_group_name_H-M   'P 1'
#
loop_
_entity.id
_entity.type
_entity.pdbx_description
1 polymer ?
#
loop_
_entity_poly.entity_id
_entity_poly.type
_entity_poly.pdbx_seq_one_letter_code
_entity_poly.pdbx_strand_id
1 'polypeptide(L)'
;MNESAKSVAEKLLSPAILEQVKKQGAINALEEVYSKARYARFTRVKWSGNFYDGLVFDDGSTISVYPASFNKLTLIAAKSGEVVSA
;
A
#
# COMPACT_ATOMS: atom_id res chain seq x y z
N MET A 1 23.16 2.95 -13.52
CA MET A 1 21.99 2.38 -12.84
C MET A 1 21.88 3.09 -11.49
N ASN A 2 21.06 4.14 -11.40
CA ASN A 2 20.83 4.82 -10.12
C ASN A 2 19.82 3.97 -9.34
N GLU A 3 20.22 3.40 -8.21
CA GLU A 3 19.29 2.91 -7.19
C GLU A 3 18.41 4.09 -6.78
N SER A 4 17.26 4.22 -7.44
CA SER A 4 16.27 5.21 -7.07
C SER A 4 15.89 4.92 -5.63
N ALA A 5 16.18 5.86 -4.72
CA ALA A 5 15.92 5.69 -3.29
C ALA A 5 14.49 5.17 -3.09
N LYS A 6 14.34 3.99 -2.47
CA LYS A 6 13.03 3.42 -2.17
C LYS A 6 12.20 4.43 -1.39
N SER A 7 10.95 4.62 -1.81
CA SER A 7 9.96 5.41 -1.10
C SER A 7 9.67 4.81 0.28
N VAL A 8 9.05 5.60 1.15
CA VAL A 8 8.60 5.15 2.48
C VAL A 8 7.66 3.95 2.34
N ALA A 9 6.69 4.01 1.40
CA ALA A 9 5.79 2.90 1.10
C ALA A 9 6.55 1.61 0.71
N GLU A 10 7.53 1.68 -0.19
CA GLU A 10 8.33 0.52 -0.62
C GLU A 10 9.20 -0.06 0.51
N LYS A 11 9.65 0.79 1.44
CA LYS A 11 10.42 0.34 2.62
C LYS A 11 9.53 -0.36 3.63
N LEU A 12 8.31 0.14 3.82
CA LEU A 12 7.35 -0.40 4.80
C LEU A 12 6.63 -1.66 4.30
N LEU A 13 6.39 -1.77 3.00
CA LEU A 13 5.81 -2.95 2.37
C LEU A 13 6.84 -4.10 2.29
N SER A 14 7.17 -4.64 3.46
CA SER A 14 8.13 -5.74 3.61
C SER A 14 7.48 -7.11 3.34
N PRO A 15 8.29 -8.15 3.08
CA PRO A 15 7.78 -9.52 2.99
C PRO A 15 6.96 -9.96 4.23
N ALA A 16 7.28 -9.44 5.41
CA ALA A 16 6.52 -9.73 6.63
C ALA A 16 5.08 -9.20 6.56
N ILE A 17 4.88 -7.99 6.03
CA ILE A 17 3.54 -7.42 5.82
C ILE A 17 2.79 -8.23 4.75
N LEU A 18 3.46 -8.65 3.67
CA LEU A 18 2.83 -9.48 2.64
C LEU A 18 2.44 -10.87 3.16
N GLU A 19 3.17 -11.43 4.11
CA GLU A 19 2.77 -12.66 4.80
C GLU A 19 1.57 -12.43 5.74
N GLN A 20 1.48 -11.26 6.37
CA GLN A 20 0.29 -10.89 7.16
C GLN A 20 -0.96 -10.77 6.27
N VAL A 21 -0.84 -10.19 5.08
CA VAL A 21 -1.92 -10.14 4.09
C VAL A 21 -2.48 -11.54 3.82
N LYS A 22 -1.62 -12.56 3.68
CA LYS A 22 -2.05 -13.95 3.45
C LYS A 22 -2.75 -14.57 4.66
N LYS A 23 -2.30 -14.23 5.88
CA LYS A 23 -2.81 -14.84 7.13
C LYS A 23 -4.08 -14.16 7.65
N GLN A 24 -4.17 -12.84 7.49
CA GLN A 24 -5.15 -12.00 8.18
C GLN A 24 -5.99 -11.13 7.22
N GLY A 25 -5.63 -11.09 5.93
CA GLY A 25 -6.28 -10.26 4.93
C GLY A 25 -5.63 -8.87 4.77
N ALA A 26 -5.85 -8.26 3.60
CA ALA A 26 -5.20 -7.00 3.22
C ALA A 26 -5.60 -5.82 4.11
N ILE A 27 -6.87 -5.74 4.55
CA ILE A 27 -7.36 -4.65 5.40
C ILE A 27 -6.70 -4.68 6.77
N ASN A 28 -6.68 -5.85 7.43
CA ASN A 28 -6.04 -6.02 8.73
C ASN A 28 -4.53 -5.73 8.67
N ALA A 29 -3.86 -6.17 7.60
CA ALA A 29 -2.44 -5.83 7.38
C ALA A 29 -2.23 -4.32 7.17
N LEU A 30 -3.15 -3.63 6.47
CA LEU A 30 -3.09 -2.17 6.28
C LEU A 30 -3.27 -1.42 7.60
N GLU A 31 -4.19 -1.85 8.45
CA GLU A 31 -4.38 -1.31 9.80
C GLU A 31 -3.12 -1.49 10.66
N GLU A 32 -2.45 -2.64 10.55
CA GLU A 32 -1.21 -2.87 11.28
C GLU A 32 -0.10 -1.92 10.80
N VAL A 33 0.02 -1.69 9.50
CA VAL A 33 0.94 -0.68 8.94
C VAL A 33 0.62 0.70 9.50
N TYR A 34 -0.65 1.09 9.53
CA TYR A 34 -1.09 2.37 10.10
C TYR A 34 -0.72 2.50 11.59
N SER A 35 -0.92 1.43 12.37
CA SER A 35 -0.62 1.43 13.82
C SER A 35 0.87 1.69 14.11
N LYS A 36 1.75 1.24 13.21
CA LYS A 36 3.21 1.38 13.29
C LYS A 36 3.72 2.68 12.68
N ALA A 37 3.13 3.10 11.57
CA ALA A 37 3.48 4.33 10.86
C ALA A 37 2.55 5.48 11.29
N ARG A 38 2.69 5.96 12.54
CA ARG A 38 1.81 7.00 13.14
C ARG A 38 1.76 8.34 12.39
N TYR A 39 2.66 8.56 11.43
CA TYR A 39 2.70 9.73 10.54
C TYR A 39 1.93 9.53 9.23
N ALA A 40 1.54 8.28 8.91
CA ALA A 40 0.73 7.99 7.73
C ALA A 40 -0.69 8.53 7.89
N ARG A 41 -1.29 8.98 6.79
CA ARG A 41 -2.68 9.48 6.75
C ARG A 41 -3.55 8.54 5.94
N PHE A 42 -4.78 8.35 6.38
CA PHE A 42 -5.75 7.56 5.63
C PHE A 42 -6.09 8.26 4.31
N THR A 43 -6.20 7.50 3.23
CA THR A 43 -6.56 8.01 1.91
C THR A 43 -7.37 6.97 1.13
N ARG A 44 -8.03 7.42 0.05
CA ARG A 44 -8.67 6.56 -0.93
C ARG A 44 -7.86 6.64 -2.22
N VAL A 45 -7.32 5.50 -2.66
CA VAL A 45 -6.55 5.41 -3.91
C VAL A 45 -7.50 5.04 -5.05
N LYS A 46 -7.52 5.86 -6.11
CA LYS A 46 -8.34 5.60 -7.29
C LYS A 46 -7.62 4.63 -8.22
N TRP A 47 -8.27 3.51 -8.54
CA TRP A 47 -7.77 2.51 -9.47
C TRP A 47 -8.90 1.99 -10.36
N SER A 48 -8.70 1.99 -11.68
CA SER A 48 -9.68 1.52 -12.68
C SER A 48 -11.12 2.00 -12.41
N GLY A 49 -11.26 3.29 -12.09
CA GLY A 49 -12.56 3.92 -11.79
C GLY A 49 -13.13 3.67 -10.39
N ASN A 50 -12.52 2.79 -9.59
CA ASN A 50 -12.94 2.45 -8.22
C ASN A 50 -11.99 3.09 -7.19
N PHE A 51 -12.44 3.17 -5.93
CA PHE A 51 -11.62 3.68 -4.82
C PHE A 51 -11.35 2.57 -3.82
N TYR A 52 -10.10 2.46 -3.39
CA TYR A 52 -9.65 1.48 -2.41
C TYR A 52 -9.00 2.16 -1.22
N ASP A 53 -9.07 1.50 -0.06
CA ASP A 53 -8.45 2.02 1.16
C ASP A 53 -6.93 1.96 1.07
N GLY A 54 -6.29 3.02 1.56
CA GLY A 54 -4.85 3.15 1.57
C GLY A 54 -4.35 4.15 2.59
N LEU A 55 -3.04 4.23 2.65
CA LEU A 55 -2.27 5.13 3.48
C LEU A 55 -1.36 5.96 2.59
N VAL A 56 -1.29 7.27 2.86
CA VAL A 56 -0.31 8.17 2.26
C VAL A 56 0.74 8.56 3.28
N PHE A 57 2.00 8.57 2.87
CA PHE A 57 3.16 8.91 3.69
C PHE A 57 3.68 10.32 3.37
N ASP A 58 4.63 10.80 4.17
CA ASP A 58 5.14 12.17 4.07
C ASP A 58 5.88 12.47 2.76
N ASP A 59 6.44 11.44 2.12
CA ASP A 59 7.06 11.54 0.78
C ASP A 59 6.04 11.47 -0.37
N GLY A 60 4.73 11.43 -0.05
CA GLY A 60 3.63 11.31 -0.99
C GLY A 60 3.43 9.91 -1.56
N SER A 61 4.26 8.93 -1.18
CA SER A 61 4.04 7.53 -1.56
C SER A 61 2.82 6.96 -0.83
N THR A 62 2.27 5.88 -1.37
CA THR A 62 1.08 5.23 -0.82
C THR A 62 1.24 3.73 -0.68
N ILE A 63 0.62 3.14 0.35
CA ILE A 63 0.29 1.71 0.40
C ILE A 63 -1.23 1.58 0.30
N SER A 64 -1.74 0.74 -0.59
CA SER A 64 -3.18 0.58 -0.78
C SER A 64 -3.59 -0.87 -1.00
N VAL A 65 -4.86 -1.14 -0.70
CA VAL A 65 -5.50 -2.43 -0.98
C VAL A 65 -5.72 -2.58 -2.48
N TYR A 66 -5.31 -3.72 -3.01
CA TYR A 66 -5.36 -4.02 -4.44
C TYR A 66 -6.05 -5.37 -4.71
N PRO A 67 -7.02 -5.43 -5.64
CA PRO A 67 -7.64 -6.68 -6.07
C PRO A 67 -6.73 -7.43 -7.06
N ALA A 68 -5.81 -8.25 -6.55
CA ALA A 68 -4.83 -8.96 -7.38
C ALA A 68 -5.42 -10.06 -8.27
N SER A 69 -6.47 -10.74 -7.80
CA SER A 69 -7.19 -11.77 -8.56
C SER A 69 -8.61 -11.92 -8.01
N PHE A 70 -9.45 -12.74 -8.67
CA PHE A 70 -10.79 -13.04 -8.18
C PHE A 70 -10.75 -13.45 -6.70
N ASN A 71 -11.51 -12.72 -5.87
CA ASN A 71 -11.61 -12.91 -4.43
C ASN A 71 -10.26 -12.84 -3.66
N LYS A 72 -9.27 -12.10 -4.16
CA LYS A 72 -7.98 -11.93 -3.49
C LYS A 72 -7.56 -10.47 -3.44
N LEU A 73 -7.40 -9.98 -2.21
CA LEU A 73 -6.84 -8.66 -1.94
C LEU A 73 -5.36 -8.77 -1.54
N THR A 74 -4.56 -7.81 -1.96
CA THR A 74 -3.17 -7.64 -1.53
C THR A 74 -2.90 -6.18 -1.18
N LEU A 75 -1.69 -5.88 -0.73
CA LEU A 75 -1.19 -4.53 -0.59
C LEU A 75 -0.16 -4.23 -1.68
N ILE A 76 -0.21 -3.02 -2.22
CA ILE A 76 0.76 -2.49 -3.19
C ILE A 76 1.30 -1.16 -2.71
N ALA A 77 2.55 -0.86 -3.06
CA ALA A 77 3.17 0.44 -2.85
C ALA A 77 3.20 1.20 -4.18
N ALA A 78 2.93 2.51 -4.15
CA ALA A 78 3.03 3.40 -5.31
C ALA A 78 3.74 4.70 -4.92
N LYS A 79 4.54 5.26 -5.83
CA LYS A 79 5.23 6.54 -5.58
C LYS A 79 4.28 7.72 -5.74
N SER A 80 4.71 8.87 -5.23
CA SER A 80 3.95 10.12 -5.38
C SER A 80 3.70 10.42 -6.86
N GLY A 81 2.43 10.61 -7.23
CA GLY A 81 2.01 10.91 -8.60
C GLY A 81 1.91 9.70 -9.54
N GLU A 82 2.26 8.49 -9.10
CA GLU A 82 1.93 7.28 -9.85
C GLU A 82 0.45 6.97 -9.70
N VAL A 83 -0.27 7.10 -10.82
CA VAL A 83 -1.56 6.43 -10.94
C VAL A 83 -1.26 4.96 -11.05
N VAL A 84 -1.65 4.19 -10.03
CA VAL A 84 -1.61 2.73 -10.10
C VAL A 84 -2.45 2.34 -11.32
N SER A 85 -1.77 1.81 -12.34
CA SER A 85 -2.38 1.35 -13.58
C SER A 85 -2.34 -0.18 -13.56
N ALA A 86 -3.45 -0.81 -13.94
CA ALA A 86 -3.64 -2.26 -13.95
C ALA A 86 -2.62 -2.96 -14.87
#